data_AF-A0A920SV29-F1
#
_entry.id   AF-A0A920SV29-F1
#
_cell.length_a   1.000
_cell.length_b   1.000
_cell.length_c   1.000
_cell.angle_alpha   90.00
_cell.angle_beta   90.00
_cell.angle_gamma   90.00
#
_symmetry.space_group_name_H-M   'P 1'
#
loop_
_entity.id
_entity.type
_entity.pdbx_description
1 polymer ?
#
loop_
_entity_poly.entity_id
_entity_poly.type
_entity_poly.pdbx_seq_one_letter_code
_entity_poly.pdbx_strand_id
1 'polypeptide(L)' 'MSITMTVLYPNEEGSKFDWDYYMNNHMKLVAERLAGPELLGNRVIKGLAGGAPGEAPAYQAAALIHYERWTAR' A
#
# COMPACT_ATOMS: atom_id res chain seq x y z
N MET A 1 2.52 -21.75 -0.90
CA MET A 1 1.28 -21.00 -0.68
C MET A 1 1.59 -19.54 -0.96
N SER A 2 0.86 -18.92 -1.89
CA SER A 2 1.03 -17.50 -2.18
C SER A 2 0.60 -16.65 -0.99
N ILE A 3 1.30 -15.54 -0.78
CA ILE A 3 1.05 -14.64 0.34
C ILE A 3 0.79 -13.25 -0.22
N THR A 4 -0.20 -12.57 0.36
CA THR A 4 -0.44 -11.15 0.11
C THR A 4 -0.17 -10.40 1.39
N MET A 5 0.82 -9.52 1.36
CA MET A 5 1.07 -8.58 2.44
C MET A 5 0.26 -7.31 2.17
N THR A 6 -0.61 -6.96 3.11
CA THR A 6 -1.45 -5.76 3.04
C THR A 6 -0.91 -4.70 3.99
N VAL A 7 -0.59 -3.53 3.46
CA VAL A 7 -0.21 -2.34 4.23
C VAL A 7 -1.35 -1.35 4.15
N LEU A 8 -1.84 -0.90 5.31
CA LEU A 8 -2.96 0.02 5.43
C LEU A 8 -2.51 1.30 6.12
N TYR A 9 -2.88 2.45 5.56
CA TYR A 9 -2.60 3.76 6.14
C TYR A 9 -3.92 4.39 6.62
N PRO A 10 -4.24 4.32 7.92
CA PRO A 10 -5.47 4.89 8.46
C PRO A 10 -5.65 6.37 8.13
N ASN A 11 -6.89 6.79 7.94
CA ASN A 11 -7.25 8.20 7.76
C ASN A 11 -7.64 8.80 9.11
N GLU A 12 -6.63 9.11 9.92
CA GLU A 12 -6.81 9.69 11.25
C GLU A 12 -6.93 11.23 11.17
N GLU A 13 -7.59 11.83 12.15
CA GLU A 13 -7.73 13.28 12.23
C GLU A 13 -6.36 13.96 12.31
N GLY A 14 -6.15 14.97 11.47
CA GLY A 14 -4.86 15.70 11.38
C GLY A 14 -3.73 14.94 10.68
N SER A 15 -3.96 13.70 10.23
CA SER A 15 -2.98 12.96 9.44
C SER A 15 -2.75 13.62 8.08
N LYS A 16 -1.53 13.49 7.56
CA LYS A 16 -1.15 13.99 6.23
C LYS A 16 -0.62 12.83 5.41
N PHE A 17 -1.10 12.73 4.18
CA PHE A 17 -0.60 11.75 3.22
C PHE A 17 -0.20 12.45 1.92
N ASP A 18 1.10 12.56 1.71
CA ASP A 18 1.68 13.11 0.48
C ASP A 18 1.72 12.02 -0.60
N TRP A 19 0.79 12.10 -1.54
CA TRP A 19 0.68 11.16 -2.64
C TRP A 19 1.85 11.21 -3.61
N ASP A 20 2.41 12.40 -3.85
CA ASP A 20 3.52 12.57 -4.78
C ASP A 20 4.79 11.96 -4.19
N TYR A 21 5.05 12.20 -2.91
CA TYR A 21 6.13 11.53 -2.20
C TYR A 21 5.93 10.00 -2.18
N TYR A 22 4.73 9.56 -1.83
CA TYR A 22 4.42 8.13 -1.70
C TYR A 22 4.66 7.37 -3.02
N MET A 23 4.15 7.88 -4.14
CA MET A 23 4.29 7.22 -5.44
C MET A 23 5.70 7.35 -6.03
N ASN A 24 6.32 8.54 -5.93
CA ASN A 24 7.55 8.83 -6.67
C ASN A 24 8.84 8.54 -5.89
N ASN A 25 8.76 8.37 -4.58
CA ASN A 25 9.91 8.11 -3.70
C ASN A 25 9.71 6.83 -2.90
N HIS A 26 8.64 6.76 -2.10
CA HIS A 26 8.43 5.64 -1.18
C HIS A 26 8.24 4.31 -1.93
N MET A 27 7.35 4.25 -2.92
CA MET A 27 7.10 3.02 -3.67
C MET A 27 8.30 2.56 -4.51
N LYS A 28 9.19 3.46 -4.93
CA LYS A 28 10.46 3.09 -5.56
C LYS A 28 11.38 2.38 -4.57
N LEU A 29 11.53 2.91 -3.36
CA LEU A 29 12.31 2.27 -2.30
C LEU A 29 11.73 0.90 -1.94
N VAL A 30 10.41 0.78 -1.83
CA VAL A 30 9.74 -0.50 -1.59
C VAL A 30 10.07 -1.49 -2.71
N ALA A 31 9.97 -1.08 -3.97
CA ALA A 31 10.33 -1.93 -5.12
C ALA A 31 11.80 -2.38 -5.06
N GLU A 32 12.73 -1.46 -4.79
CA GLU A 32 14.16 -1.77 -4.68
C GLU A 32 14.47 -2.76 -3.54
N ARG A 33 13.85 -2.56 -2.36
CA ARG A 33 14.15 -3.35 -1.16
C ARG A 33 13.44 -4.68 -1.13
N LEU A 34 12.26 -4.77 -1.73
CA LEU A 34 11.41 -5.96 -1.72
C LEU A 34 11.46 -6.75 -3.04
N ALA A 35 12.25 -6.31 -4.02
CA ALA A 35 12.49 -7.06 -5.25
C ALA A 35 13.07 -8.45 -4.97
N GLY A 36 12.62 -9.42 -5.76
CA GLY A 36 13.11 -10.79 -5.73
C GLY A 36 12.33 -11.70 -6.67
N PRO A 37 12.82 -12.92 -6.94
CA PRO A 37 12.18 -13.86 -7.87
C PRO A 37 10.78 -14.30 -7.40
N GLU A 38 10.49 -14.18 -6.11
CA GLU A 38 9.20 -14.57 -5.52
C GLU A 38 8.15 -13.45 -5.57
N LEU A 39 8.55 -12.21 -5.90
CA LEU A 39 7.64 -11.07 -5.99
C LEU A 39 6.82 -11.15 -7.29
N LEU A 40 5.51 -11.29 -7.16
CA LEU A 40 4.58 -11.35 -8.28
C LEU A 40 4.11 -9.95 -8.69
N GLY A 41 4.10 -9.00 -7.77
CA GLY A 41 3.76 -7.60 -8.05
C GLY A 41 3.25 -6.85 -6.84
N ASN A 42 2.91 -5.58 -7.06
CA ASN A 42 2.24 -4.76 -6.06
C ASN A 42 1.09 -3.96 -6.67
N ARG A 43 0.16 -3.54 -5.82
CA ARG A 43 -0.95 -2.66 -6.18
C ARG A 43 -1.13 -1.62 -5.09
N VAL A 44 -1.20 -0.36 -5.49
CA VAL A 44 -1.57 0.75 -4.61
C VAL A 44 -3.02 1.12 -4.86
N ILE A 45 -3.77 1.30 -3.79
CA ILE A 45 -5.17 1.72 -3.78
C ILE A 45 -5.25 3.03 -3.01
N LYS A 46 -5.84 4.05 -3.64
CA LYS A 46 -6.10 5.35 -3.03
C LYS A 46 -7.51 5.36 -2.43
N GLY A 47 -7.62 5.73 -1.16
CA GLY A 47 -8.90 6.00 -0.52
C GLY A 47 -9.53 7.26 -1.12
N LEU A 48 -10.79 7.16 -1.54
CA LEU A 48 -11.52 8.29 -2.14
C LEU A 48 -12.71 8.72 -1.27
N ALA A 49 -13.47 7.77 -0.72
CA ALA A 49 -14.64 8.02 0.11
C ALA A 49 -14.93 6.81 1.03
N GLY A 50 -15.78 7.04 2.04
CA GLY A 50 -16.33 6.04 2.96
C GLY A 50 -17.62 5.39 2.42
N GLY A 51 -18.41 4.79 3.32
CA GLY A 51 -19.63 4.06 2.97
C GLY A 51 -20.85 4.96 2.75
N ALA A 52 -20.88 6.13 3.39
CA ALA A 52 -21.95 7.12 3.27
C ALA A 52 -21.57 8.33 2.40
N PRO A 53 -22.55 9.07 1.85
CA PRO A 53 -22.29 10.30 1.10
C PRO A 53 -21.51 11.34 1.94
N GLY A 54 -20.38 11.79 1.41
CA GLY A 54 -19.51 12.78 2.07
C GLY A 54 -18.61 12.20 3.18
N GLU A 55 -18.70 10.90 3.46
CA GLU A 55 -17.81 10.25 4.43
C GLU A 55 -16.40 10.12 3.86
N ALA A 56 -15.40 10.44 4.67
CA ALA A 56 -14.00 10.25 4.31
C ALA A 56 -13.64 8.74 4.25
N PRO A 57 -12.64 8.33 3.46
CA PRO A 57 -12.22 6.92 3.45
C PRO A 57 -11.62 6.53 4.80
N ALA A 58 -11.81 5.28 5.24
CA ALA A 58 -11.21 4.78 6.48
C ALA A 58 -9.66 4.68 6.40
N TYR A 59 -9.13 4.50 5.19
CA TYR A 59 -7.70 4.46 4.92
C TYR A 59 -7.37 5.44 3.79
N GLN A 60 -6.32 6.22 3.97
CA GLN A 60 -5.81 7.12 2.93
C GLN A 60 -5.25 6.30 1.77
N ALA A 61 -4.49 5.25 2.07
CA ALA A 61 -3.93 4.34 1.09
C ALA A 61 -3.93 2.89 1.59
N ALA A 62 -3.96 1.95 0.65
CA ALA A 62 -3.64 0.56 0.87
C ALA A 62 -2.63 0.09 -0.18
N ALA A 63 -1.63 -0.69 0.23
CA ALA A 63 -0.73 -1.38 -0.67
C ALA A 63 -0.86 -2.88 -0.49
N LEU A 64 -1.04 -3.59 -1.59
CA LEU A 64 -1.05 -5.05 -1.63
C LEU A 64 0.23 -5.48 -2.33
N ILE A 65 1.03 -6.29 -1.66
CA ILE A 65 2.29 -6.81 -2.19
C ILE A 65 2.16 -8.32 -2.24
N HIS A 66 2.25 -8.88 -3.45
CA HIS A 66 1.95 -10.27 -3.71
C HIS A 66 3.24 -11.06 -3.94
N TYR A 67 3.36 -12.18 -3.24
CA TYR A 67 4.47 -13.12 -3.40
C TYR A 67 3.96 -14.53 -3.67
N GLU A 68 4.72 -15.29 -4.47
CA GLU A 68 4.45 -16.72 -4.71
C GLU A 68 4.64 -17.55 -3.43
N ARG A 69 5.62 -17.15 -2.61
CA ARG A 69 5.87 -17.61 -1.24
C ARG A 69 6.67 -16.52 -0.53
N TRP A 70 6.69 -16.53 0.81
CA TRP A 70 7.51 -15.60 1.57
C TRP A 70 8.65 -16.36 2.24
N THR A 71 9.88 -16.02 1.88
CA THR A 71 11.06 -16.37 2.67
C THR A 71 11.52 -15.15 3.45
N ALA A 72 11.51 -15.22 4.79
CA ALA A 72 12.15 -14.20 5.61
C ALA A 72 13.63 -14.15 5.22
N ARG A 73 14.11 -12.97 4.81
CA ARG A 73 15.53 -12.71 4.56
C ARG A 73 16.28 -12.47 5.86
#